data_AF-A0A2A4ILL1-F1
#
_entry.id   AF-A0A2A4ILL1-F1
#
_cell.length_a   1.000
_cell.length_b   1.000
_cell.length_c   1.000
_cell.angle_alpha   90.00
_cell.angle_beta   90.00
_cell.angle_gamma   90.00
#
_symmetry.space_group_name_H-M   'P 1'
#
loop_
_entity.id
_entity.type
_entity.pdbx_description
1 polymer ?
#
loop_
_entity_poly.entity_id
_entity_poly.type
_entity_poly.pdbx_seq_one_letter_code
_entity_poly.pdbx_strand_id
1 'polypeptide(L)'
;MKIKKSYLLIIIFALIISCSNPSTNPDNNNNQNTSSSVKAVTSGVHTIQYGSQTSEIDVTYEAQLKTLWLTLVSGKAVYKSSDYTSVSGNFDAEGNYYDSTDTISIRTKFIKCAVYEYNNKKYLAAVYWDNKNTGMPSSYRLIIADENGIEQAWYGGGNDESIIPGENTQWTKYDFVFGYLKEY
;
A
#
# COMPACT_ATOMS: atom_id res chain seq x y z
N MET A 1 20.38 -52.19 44.98
CA MET A 1 21.86 -52.15 44.84
C MET A 1 22.22 -52.27 43.36
N LYS A 2 23.12 -51.40 42.89
CA LYS A 2 23.88 -51.40 41.62
C LYS A 2 23.15 -51.02 40.30
N ILE A 3 23.51 -49.83 39.84
CA ILE A 3 23.47 -49.31 38.46
C ILE A 3 24.56 -50.03 37.63
N LYS A 4 24.42 -49.95 36.28
CA LYS A 4 25.44 -49.98 35.19
C LYS A 4 25.30 -51.25 34.33
N LYS A 5 25.32 -51.24 32.99
CA LYS A 5 25.76 -50.24 31.99
C LYS A 5 25.24 -50.66 30.60
N SER A 6 25.16 -49.65 29.73
CA SER A 6 24.92 -49.66 28.29
C SER A 6 25.85 -50.57 27.47
N TYR A 7 25.31 -51.23 26.44
CA TYR A 7 25.90 -51.68 25.15
C TYR A 7 24.69 -52.05 24.25
N LEU A 8 24.60 -51.92 22.92
CA LEU A 8 25.46 -51.55 21.80
C LEU A 8 24.50 -51.26 20.62
N LEU A 9 24.89 -50.35 19.75
CA LEU A 9 24.20 -49.86 18.55
C LEU A 9 24.14 -50.92 17.42
N ILE A 10 23.00 -51.10 16.75
CA ILE A 10 22.95 -51.61 15.36
C ILE A 10 21.90 -50.79 14.57
N ILE A 11 22.39 -50.09 13.55
CA ILE A 11 21.63 -49.37 12.53
C ILE A 11 21.27 -50.36 11.43
N ILE A 12 20.00 -50.47 11.08
CA ILE A 12 19.57 -51.06 9.79
C ILE A 12 18.64 -50.06 9.11
N PHE A 13 19.16 -49.44 8.05
CA PHE A 13 18.42 -48.64 7.10
C PHE A 13 17.68 -49.59 6.16
N ALA A 14 16.35 -49.57 6.18
CA ALA A 14 15.53 -50.16 5.13
C ALA A 14 14.67 -49.04 4.53
N LEU A 15 15.12 -48.54 3.38
CA LEU A 15 14.35 -47.71 2.48
C LEU A 15 13.23 -48.57 1.88
N ILE A 16 11.98 -48.26 2.23
CA ILE A 16 10.84 -48.54 1.37
C ILE A 16 10.04 -47.24 1.20
N ILE A 17 10.19 -46.70 0.01
CA ILE A 17 9.38 -45.62 -0.54
C ILE A 17 8.08 -46.27 -0.99
N SER A 18 6.93 -45.79 -0.51
CA SER A 18 5.73 -45.75 -1.34
C SER A 18 4.78 -44.69 -0.82
N CYS A 19 4.43 -43.79 -1.74
CA CYS A 19 3.65 -42.59 -1.54
C CYS A 19 2.15 -42.89 -1.42
N SER A 20 1.44 -41.83 -1.04
CA SER A 20 0.04 -41.48 -1.35
C SER A 20 -1.04 -41.90 -0.33
N ASN A 21 -1.45 -40.94 0.51
CA ASN A 21 -2.66 -40.13 0.24
C ASN A 21 -2.76 -38.94 1.23
N PRO A 22 -3.57 -37.90 0.91
CA PRO A 22 -3.18 -36.51 1.08
C PRO A 22 -3.40 -36.02 2.51
N SER A 23 -2.37 -35.40 3.07
CA SER A 23 -2.52 -34.56 4.25
C SER A 23 -3.03 -33.20 3.81
N THR A 24 -4.32 -32.94 3.96
CA THR A 24 -4.81 -31.58 4.21
C THR A 24 -4.19 -31.12 5.53
N ASN A 25 -3.05 -30.44 5.46
CA ASN A 25 -2.57 -29.70 6.63
C ASN A 25 -3.06 -28.25 6.51
N PRO A 26 -3.69 -27.71 7.55
CA PRO A 26 -4.01 -26.30 7.63
C PRO A 26 -2.72 -25.57 7.99
N ASP A 27 -2.13 -24.84 7.03
CA ASP A 27 -1.10 -23.88 7.39
C ASP A 27 -1.77 -22.66 8.03
N ASN A 28 -1.90 -22.81 9.35
CA ASN A 28 -2.01 -21.75 10.32
C ASN A 28 -0.72 -20.91 10.30
N ASN A 29 -0.58 -20.04 9.31
CA ASN A 29 0.42 -18.98 9.36
C ASN A 29 -0.11 -17.84 10.25
N ASN A 30 0.10 -18.01 11.54
CA ASN A 30 -0.01 -16.89 12.45
C ASN A 30 1.29 -16.09 12.42
N ASN A 31 1.16 -14.78 12.19
CA ASN A 31 2.07 -13.72 12.60
C ASN A 31 3.08 -13.15 11.58
N GLN A 32 2.58 -12.36 10.64
CA GLN A 32 2.89 -10.93 10.65
C GLN A 32 1.70 -10.20 10.01
N ASN A 33 0.98 -9.39 10.77
CA ASN A 33 -0.11 -8.56 10.26
C ASN A 33 0.49 -7.40 9.43
N THR A 34 1.10 -7.70 8.29
CA THR A 34 1.34 -6.72 7.23
C THR A 34 0.05 -6.70 6.43
N SER A 35 -0.93 -5.90 6.87
CA SER A 35 -2.23 -5.83 6.19
C SER A 35 -2.03 -5.24 4.80
N SER A 36 -1.80 -6.08 3.79
CA SER A 36 -1.69 -5.64 2.40
C SER A 36 -3.02 -5.12 1.85
N SER A 37 -4.12 -5.39 2.55
CA SER A 37 -5.45 -4.97 2.16
C SER A 37 -5.76 -3.54 2.61
N VAL A 38 -6.48 -2.83 1.76
CA VAL A 38 -7.14 -1.56 2.07
C VAL A 38 -8.65 -1.74 1.94
N LYS A 39 -9.41 -1.06 2.80
CA LYS A 39 -10.88 -1.11 2.78
C LYS A 39 -11.47 0.28 2.75
N ALA A 40 -12.34 0.56 1.78
CA ALA A 40 -12.99 1.87 1.68
C ALA A 40 -13.87 2.16 2.91
N VAL A 41 -13.82 3.41 3.38
CA VAL A 41 -14.72 3.96 4.40
C VAL A 41 -15.60 4.99 3.70
N THR A 42 -16.89 4.70 3.58
CA THR A 42 -17.80 5.43 2.67
C THR A 42 -18.83 6.30 3.37
N SER A 43 -18.92 6.25 4.70
CA SER A 43 -19.89 7.06 5.45
C SER A 43 -19.44 7.38 6.87
N GLY A 44 -20.02 8.47 7.40
CA GLY A 44 -19.85 8.91 8.78
C GLY A 44 -18.66 9.85 8.99
N VAL A 45 -18.61 10.39 10.19
CA VAL A 45 -17.53 11.25 10.68
C VAL A 45 -16.45 10.39 11.32
N HIS A 46 -15.20 10.57 10.90
CA HIS A 46 -14.04 9.82 11.40
C HIS A 46 -12.85 10.73 11.63
N THR A 47 -12.01 10.36 12.59
CA THR A 47 -10.63 10.84 12.65
C THR A 47 -9.82 10.15 11.55
N ILE A 48 -9.31 10.92 10.60
CA ILE A 48 -8.49 10.43 9.48
C ILE A 48 -7.05 10.92 9.61
N GLN A 49 -6.09 10.07 9.24
CA GLN A 49 -4.66 10.36 9.18
C GLN A 49 -4.26 10.81 7.76
N TYR A 50 -3.40 11.81 7.65
CA TYR A 50 -2.77 12.23 6.38
C TYR A 50 -1.39 12.80 6.67
N GLY A 51 -0.34 12.08 6.28
CA GLY A 51 1.01 12.40 6.77
C GLY A 51 1.04 12.32 8.31
N SER A 52 1.70 13.24 9.02
CA SER A 52 1.78 13.23 10.50
C SER A 52 0.54 13.83 11.18
N GLN A 53 -0.40 14.34 10.39
CA GLN A 53 -1.57 15.07 10.88
C GLN A 53 -2.84 14.22 10.92
N THR A 54 -3.81 14.67 11.71
CA THR A 54 -5.15 14.10 11.76
C THR A 54 -6.23 15.17 11.65
N SER A 55 -7.38 14.82 11.09
CA SER A 55 -8.57 15.68 11.06
C SER A 55 -9.83 14.86 11.29
N GLU A 56 -10.83 15.45 11.93
CA GLU A 56 -12.17 14.87 12.06
C GLU A 56 -13.06 15.38 10.93
N ILE A 57 -13.55 14.48 10.08
CA ILE A 57 -14.25 14.85 8.86
C ILE A 57 -15.32 13.81 8.50
N ASP A 58 -16.43 14.27 7.93
CA ASP A 58 -17.37 13.37 7.25
C ASP A 58 -16.74 12.92 5.93
N VAL A 59 -16.57 11.61 5.76
CA VAL A 59 -15.86 11.04 4.60
C VAL A 59 -16.62 11.23 3.28
N THR A 60 -17.87 11.67 3.32
CA THR A 60 -18.65 12.04 2.13
C THR A 60 -18.34 13.45 1.62
N TYR A 61 -17.57 14.27 2.36
CA TYR A 61 -17.23 15.64 1.97
C TYR A 61 -15.98 15.70 1.08
N GLU A 62 -16.12 15.25 -0.17
CA GLU A 62 -15.00 15.10 -1.14
C GLU A 62 -14.16 16.37 -1.32
N ALA A 63 -14.78 17.55 -1.33
CA ALA A 63 -14.05 18.82 -1.48
C ALA A 63 -13.12 19.13 -0.30
N GLN A 64 -13.51 18.74 0.91
CA GLN A 64 -12.68 18.90 2.10
C GLN A 64 -11.54 17.87 2.10
N LEU A 65 -11.82 16.61 1.71
CA LEU A 65 -10.78 15.59 1.54
C LEU A 65 -9.72 16.03 0.53
N LYS A 66 -10.13 16.59 -0.61
CA LYS A 66 -9.22 17.16 -1.61
C LYS A 66 -8.39 18.29 -1.03
N THR A 67 -9.00 19.21 -0.27
CA THR A 67 -8.28 20.32 0.38
C THR A 67 -7.20 19.82 1.33
N LEU A 68 -7.50 18.80 2.14
CA LEU A 68 -6.52 18.18 3.04
C LEU A 68 -5.37 17.54 2.25
N TRP A 69 -5.68 16.79 1.19
CA TRP A 69 -4.66 16.15 0.36
C TRP A 69 -3.73 17.17 -0.29
N LEU A 70 -4.28 18.24 -0.86
CA LEU A 70 -3.47 19.30 -1.46
C LEU A 70 -2.64 20.06 -0.43
N THR A 71 -3.12 20.23 0.79
CA THR A 71 -2.31 20.82 1.88
C THR A 71 -1.08 19.95 2.18
N LEU A 72 -1.23 18.63 2.05
CA LEU A 72 -0.14 17.68 2.26
C LEU A 72 0.87 17.69 1.09
N VAL A 73 0.41 17.67 -0.17
CA VAL A 73 1.28 17.36 -1.31
C VAL A 73 1.61 18.54 -2.23
N SER A 74 0.80 19.59 -2.27
CA SER A 74 0.89 20.65 -3.29
C SER A 74 2.27 21.32 -3.31
N GLY A 75 2.91 21.33 -4.48
CA GLY A 75 4.25 21.91 -4.68
C GLY A 75 5.40 21.17 -3.99
N LYS A 76 5.15 19.99 -3.39
CA LYS A 76 6.18 19.23 -2.67
C LYS A 76 6.92 18.26 -3.56
N ALA A 77 8.19 18.06 -3.22
CA ALA A 77 9.02 17.00 -3.76
C ALA A 77 8.74 15.67 -3.06
N VAL A 78 8.77 14.59 -3.85
CA VAL A 78 8.74 13.21 -3.38
C VAL A 78 10.14 12.63 -3.53
N TYR A 79 10.67 12.02 -2.49
CA TYR A 79 12.03 11.47 -2.46
C TYR A 79 12.02 9.95 -2.65
N LYS A 80 13.10 9.42 -3.22
CA LYS A 80 13.29 7.97 -3.45
C LYS A 80 13.55 7.19 -2.16
N SER A 81 13.99 7.87 -1.10
CA SER A 81 14.43 7.27 0.15
C SER A 81 14.24 8.24 1.32
N SER A 82 14.23 7.71 2.55
CA SER A 82 14.07 8.48 3.79
C SER A 82 15.29 9.32 4.18
N ASP A 83 16.41 9.23 3.46
CA ASP A 83 17.54 10.17 3.60
C ASP A 83 17.28 11.52 2.89
N TYR A 84 16.25 11.55 2.05
CA TYR A 84 15.82 12.69 1.26
C TYR A 84 16.91 13.34 0.40
N THR A 85 17.85 12.55 -0.12
CA THR A 85 18.95 13.05 -0.96
C THR A 85 18.58 13.08 -2.45
N SER A 86 17.68 12.18 -2.88
CA SER A 86 17.33 11.99 -4.29
C SER A 86 15.83 12.18 -4.51
N VAL A 87 15.47 13.17 -5.32
CA VAL A 87 14.08 13.45 -5.70
C VAL A 87 13.62 12.46 -6.78
N SER A 88 12.49 11.80 -6.54
CA SER A 88 11.78 10.96 -7.51
C SER A 88 10.94 11.78 -8.47
N GLY A 89 10.32 12.86 -7.97
CA GLY A 89 9.41 13.71 -8.70
C GLY A 89 8.77 14.77 -7.80
N ASN A 90 7.82 15.52 -8.34
CA ASN A 90 7.17 16.62 -7.63
C ASN A 90 5.67 16.66 -7.94
N PHE A 91 4.91 17.14 -6.97
CA PHE A 91 3.50 17.47 -7.16
C PHE A 91 3.32 18.92 -7.64
N ASP A 92 2.36 19.14 -8.55
CA ASP A 92 1.91 20.49 -8.93
C ASP A 92 0.85 21.03 -7.94
N ALA A 93 0.29 22.20 -8.26
CA ALA A 93 -0.70 22.87 -7.43
C ALA A 93 -2.01 22.06 -7.33
N GLU A 94 -2.35 21.34 -8.39
CA GLU A 94 -3.53 20.50 -8.55
C GLU A 94 -3.34 19.09 -7.96
N GLY A 95 -2.12 18.78 -7.49
CA GLY A 95 -1.76 17.51 -6.89
C GLY A 95 -1.42 16.41 -7.90
N ASN A 96 -1.22 16.74 -9.18
CA ASN A 96 -0.65 15.81 -10.17
C ASN A 96 0.84 15.62 -9.91
N TYR A 97 1.35 14.43 -10.19
CA TYR A 97 2.76 14.10 -10.02
C TYR A 97 3.50 14.05 -11.36
N TYR A 98 4.72 14.59 -11.36
CA TYR A 98 5.66 14.58 -12.47
C TYR A 98 6.96 13.89 -12.05
N ASP A 99 7.54 13.09 -12.94
CA ASP A 99 8.85 12.50 -12.70
C ASP A 99 9.92 13.59 -12.61
N SER A 100 10.97 13.36 -11.82
CA SER A 100 12.10 14.30 -11.77
C SER A 100 12.86 14.40 -13.10
N THR A 101 12.73 13.39 -13.96
CA THR A 101 13.33 13.36 -15.32
C THR A 101 12.38 13.85 -16.42
N ASP A 102 11.10 14.09 -16.12
CA ASP A 102 10.10 14.59 -17.07
C ASP A 102 9.10 15.48 -16.35
N THR A 103 9.41 16.78 -16.33
CA THR A 103 8.64 17.81 -15.62
C THR A 103 7.55 18.46 -16.49
N ILE A 104 7.35 17.97 -17.71
CA ILE A 104 6.36 18.51 -18.66
C ILE A 104 5.14 17.59 -18.71
N SER A 105 5.37 16.28 -18.74
CA SER A 105 4.29 15.30 -18.86
C SER A 105 3.87 14.80 -17.49
N ILE A 106 2.58 14.91 -17.17
CA ILE A 106 2.01 14.35 -15.94
C ILE A 106 2.27 12.83 -15.92
N ARG A 107 3.04 12.36 -14.94
CA ARG A 107 3.30 10.93 -14.72
C ARG A 107 2.07 10.24 -14.13
N THR A 108 1.50 10.79 -13.07
CA THR A 108 0.22 10.35 -12.52
C THR A 108 -0.72 11.53 -12.26
N LYS A 109 -1.90 11.48 -12.88
CA LYS A 109 -2.92 12.53 -12.83
C LYS A 109 -3.84 12.33 -11.64
N PHE A 110 -4.06 13.39 -10.86
CA PHE A 110 -4.97 13.35 -9.72
C PHE A 110 -6.42 13.16 -10.18
N ILE A 111 -7.16 12.25 -9.55
CA ILE A 111 -8.55 11.94 -9.89
C ILE A 111 -9.50 12.38 -8.78
N LYS A 112 -9.33 11.82 -7.57
CA LYS A 112 -10.17 12.13 -6.41
C LYS A 112 -9.49 11.73 -5.10
N CYS A 113 -10.09 12.14 -3.99
CA CYS A 113 -9.74 11.65 -2.65
C CYS A 113 -10.85 10.76 -2.09
N ALA A 114 -10.48 9.85 -1.21
CA ALA A 114 -11.36 8.97 -0.46
C ALA A 114 -10.68 8.57 0.86
N VAL A 115 -11.37 7.84 1.72
CA VAL A 115 -10.81 7.33 2.98
C VAL A 115 -10.74 5.82 2.94
N TYR A 116 -9.59 5.27 3.33
CA TYR A 116 -9.36 3.83 3.39
C TYR A 116 -8.79 3.43 4.74
N GLU A 117 -9.25 2.29 5.26
CA GLU A 117 -8.64 1.64 6.40
C GLU A 117 -7.45 0.80 5.95
N TYR A 118 -6.31 1.03 6.59
CA TYR A 118 -5.05 0.34 6.39
C TYR A 118 -4.36 0.20 7.75
N ASN A 119 -3.86 -0.99 8.10
CA ASN A 119 -3.23 -1.25 9.41
C ASN A 119 -4.05 -0.71 10.62
N ASN A 120 -5.37 -0.92 10.60
CA ASN A 120 -6.32 -0.49 11.65
C ASN A 120 -6.42 1.03 11.85
N LYS A 121 -5.96 1.84 10.88
CA LYS A 121 -6.09 3.29 10.87
C LYS A 121 -6.82 3.73 9.61
N LYS A 122 -7.56 4.83 9.70
CA LYS A 122 -8.25 5.44 8.55
C LYS A 122 -7.34 6.52 7.97
N TYR A 123 -6.92 6.34 6.73
CA TYR A 123 -6.07 7.29 6.03
C TYR A 123 -6.87 8.03 4.95
N LEU A 124 -6.56 9.32 4.80
CA LEU A 124 -6.83 10.02 3.56
C LEU A 124 -6.02 9.35 2.44
N ALA A 125 -6.71 8.98 1.37
CA ALA A 125 -6.09 8.39 0.19
C ALA A 125 -6.47 9.20 -1.05
N ALA A 126 -5.52 9.31 -1.97
CA ALA A 126 -5.77 9.87 -3.28
C ALA A 126 -5.75 8.77 -4.34
N VAL A 127 -6.70 8.85 -5.26
CA VAL A 127 -6.77 8.03 -6.46
C VAL A 127 -6.14 8.80 -7.60
N TYR A 128 -5.23 8.15 -8.31
CA TYR A 128 -4.48 8.68 -9.42
C TYR A 128 -4.65 7.81 -10.66
N TRP A 129 -4.57 8.42 -11.83
CA TRP A 129 -4.43 7.74 -13.11
C TRP A 129 -2.97 7.76 -13.58
N ASP A 130 -2.42 6.59 -13.87
CA ASP A 130 -1.05 6.41 -14.35
C ASP A 130 -0.99 6.55 -15.89
N ASN A 131 -0.49 7.70 -16.36
CA ASN A 131 -0.37 8.01 -17.80
C ASN A 131 0.73 7.23 -18.52
N LYS A 132 1.65 6.61 -17.79
CA LYS A 132 2.79 5.86 -18.36
C LYS A 132 2.75 4.38 -17.95
N ASN A 133 1.55 3.86 -17.71
CA ASN A 133 1.38 2.50 -17.24
C ASN A 133 1.79 1.53 -18.36
N THR A 134 2.94 0.87 -18.20
CA THR A 134 3.47 -0.07 -19.17
C THR A 134 3.52 -1.46 -18.54
N GLY A 135 2.53 -2.29 -18.87
CA GLY A 135 2.53 -3.70 -18.49
C GLY A 135 1.92 -4.05 -17.13
N MET A 136 1.38 -3.09 -16.35
CA MET A 136 0.56 -3.44 -15.18
C MET A 136 -0.89 -3.69 -15.57
N PRO A 137 -1.61 -4.58 -14.86
CA PRO A 137 -2.99 -4.93 -15.15
C PRO A 137 -4.00 -3.79 -14.91
N SER A 138 -3.61 -2.71 -14.25
CA SER A 138 -4.47 -1.55 -14.04
C SER A 138 -3.65 -0.27 -14.05
N SER A 139 -4.25 0.83 -14.49
CA SER A 139 -3.63 2.16 -14.55
C SER A 139 -4.01 3.04 -13.36
N TYR A 140 -5.07 2.74 -12.60
CA TYR A 140 -5.31 3.51 -11.38
C TYR A 140 -4.33 3.12 -10.26
N ARG A 141 -3.99 4.12 -9.46
CA ARG A 141 -3.21 4.00 -8.22
C ARG A 141 -4.03 4.56 -7.07
N LEU A 142 -4.07 3.86 -5.95
CA LEU A 142 -4.49 4.41 -4.67
C LEU A 142 -3.23 4.69 -3.87
N ILE A 143 -3.07 5.90 -3.35
CA ILE A 143 -1.89 6.31 -2.58
C ILE A 143 -2.34 6.90 -1.25
N ILE A 144 -1.68 6.49 -0.17
CA ILE A 144 -1.72 7.17 1.13
C ILE A 144 -0.30 7.63 1.47
N ALA A 145 -0.16 8.77 2.14
CA ALA A 145 1.04 9.07 2.89
C ALA A 145 0.80 8.68 4.34
N ASP A 146 1.57 7.72 4.84
CA ASP A 146 1.43 7.28 6.23
C ASP A 146 2.01 8.30 7.22
N GLU A 147 1.91 8.01 8.52
CA GLU A 147 2.36 8.90 9.59
C GLU A 147 3.86 9.17 9.62
N ASN A 148 4.65 8.44 8.82
CA ASN A 148 6.08 8.64 8.64
C ASN A 148 6.40 9.30 7.29
N GLY A 149 5.38 9.75 6.56
CA GLY A 149 5.52 10.38 5.25
C GLY A 149 5.87 9.40 4.13
N ILE A 150 5.66 8.10 4.34
CA ILE A 150 5.94 7.08 3.35
C ILE A 150 4.72 6.91 2.46
N GLU A 151 4.90 7.01 1.14
CA GLU A 151 3.83 6.77 0.18
C GLU A 151 3.62 5.25 -0.01
N GLN A 152 2.56 4.74 0.61
CA GLN A 152 2.07 3.39 0.38
C GLN A 152 1.10 3.42 -0.80
N ALA A 153 1.23 2.45 -1.70
CA ALA A 153 0.45 2.44 -2.93
C ALA A 153 -0.17 1.08 -3.25
N TRP A 154 -1.29 1.13 -3.97
CA TRP A 154 -1.97 -0.01 -4.56
C TRP A 154 -2.34 0.27 -6.01
N TYR A 155 -2.48 -0.78 -6.81
CA TYR A 155 -3.06 -0.72 -8.15
C TYR A 155 -4.42 -1.43 -8.20
N GLY A 156 -5.31 -0.97 -9.08
CA GLY A 156 -6.67 -1.50 -9.21
C GLY A 156 -7.47 -0.66 -10.19
N GLY A 157 -8.79 -0.89 -10.28
CA GLY A 157 -9.69 -0.01 -11.04
C GLY A 157 -9.62 -0.13 -12.57
N GLY A 158 -8.76 -0.99 -13.13
CA GLY A 158 -8.72 -1.25 -14.58
C GLY A 158 -7.88 -0.25 -15.38
N ASN A 159 -8.06 -0.27 -16.71
CA ASN A 159 -7.27 0.49 -17.70
C ASN A 159 -8.14 1.39 -18.59
N ASP A 160 -9.35 1.75 -18.14
CA ASP A 160 -10.22 2.70 -18.83
C ASP A 160 -10.34 3.96 -17.96
N GLU A 161 -9.75 5.07 -18.39
CA GLU A 161 -9.75 6.34 -17.64
C GLU A 161 -11.17 6.90 -17.43
N SER A 162 -12.15 6.47 -18.25
CA SER A 162 -13.54 6.90 -18.12
C SER A 162 -14.30 6.18 -17.00
N ILE A 163 -13.77 5.07 -16.47
CA ILE A 163 -14.39 4.25 -15.42
C ILE A 163 -13.68 4.53 -14.09
N ILE A 164 -14.11 5.58 -13.41
CA ILE A 164 -13.50 6.00 -12.14
C ILE A 164 -13.70 4.93 -11.04
N PRO A 165 -12.65 4.52 -10.31
CA PRO A 165 -12.74 3.54 -9.23
C PRO A 165 -13.76 3.93 -8.16
N GLY A 166 -14.64 3.00 -7.79
CA GLY A 166 -15.60 3.14 -6.69
C GLY A 166 -15.16 2.45 -5.39
N GLU A 167 -16.01 2.45 -4.37
CA GLU A 167 -15.79 1.78 -3.08
C GLU A 167 -15.56 0.27 -3.16
N ASN A 168 -16.09 -0.38 -4.19
CA ASN A 168 -15.96 -1.83 -4.41
C ASN A 168 -14.68 -2.20 -5.18
N THR A 169 -13.85 -1.22 -5.52
CA THR A 169 -12.61 -1.46 -6.26
C THR A 169 -11.68 -2.36 -5.45
N GLN A 170 -11.23 -3.44 -6.08
CA GLN A 170 -10.22 -4.30 -5.51
C GLN A 170 -8.84 -3.68 -5.76
N TRP A 171 -8.13 -3.38 -4.68
CA TRP A 171 -6.81 -2.78 -4.70
C TRP A 171 -5.76 -3.82 -4.31
N THR A 172 -4.72 -3.94 -5.11
CA THR A 172 -3.58 -4.83 -4.85
C THR A 172 -2.36 -4.01 -4.49
N LYS A 173 -1.75 -4.30 -3.35
CA LYS A 173 -0.62 -3.51 -2.84
C LYS A 173 0.62 -3.70 -3.70
N TYR A 174 1.37 -2.62 -3.92
CA TYR A 174 2.74 -2.72 -4.42
C TYR A 174 3.68 -3.32 -3.36
N ASP A 175 4.67 -4.08 -3.81
CA ASP A 175 5.73 -4.64 -2.97
C ASP A 175 6.87 -3.65 -2.69
N PHE A 176 6.73 -2.41 -3.16
CA PHE A 176 7.65 -1.30 -2.91
C PHE A 176 6.90 -0.02 -2.48
N VAL A 177 7.66 0.89 -1.89
CA VAL A 177 7.21 2.24 -1.52
C VAL A 177 7.32 3.17 -2.72
N PHE A 178 6.30 4.01 -2.94
CA PHE A 178 6.30 4.95 -4.08
C PHE A 178 7.22 6.14 -3.84
N GLY A 179 7.36 6.57 -2.59
CA GLY A 179 8.24 7.67 -2.23
C GLY A 179 8.13 8.09 -0.78
N TYR A 180 8.84 9.17 -0.46
CA TYR A 180 8.92 9.74 0.87
C TYR A 180 8.68 11.25 0.78
N LEU A 181 7.81 11.79 1.62
CA LEU A 181 7.56 13.22 1.74
C LEU A 181 8.42 13.84 2.85
N LYS A 182 8.76 15.12 2.72
CA LYS A 182 9.22 15.96 3.85
C LYS A 182 8.06 16.77 4.39
N GLU A 183 8.10 17.05 5.69
CA GLU A 183 7.10 17.91 6.36
C GLU A 183 5.68 17.42 6.07
N TYR A 184 5.44 16.14 6.35
CA TYR A 184 4.19 15.41 6.10
C TYR A 184 3.24 15.52 7.27
#